data_AF-A0A6J2W3J4-F1
#
_entry.id   AF-A0A6J2W3J4-F1
#
_cell.length_a   1.000
_cell.length_b   1.000
_cell.length_c   1.000
_cell.angle_alpha   90.00
_cell.angle_beta   90.00
_cell.angle_gamma   90.00
#
_symmetry.space_group_name_H-M   'P 1'
#
loop_
_entity.id
_entity.type
_entity.pdbx_description
1 polymer ?
#
loop_
_entity_poly.entity_id
_entity_poly.type
_entity_poly.pdbx_seq_one_letter_code
_entity_poly.pdbx_strand_id
1 'polypeptide(L)'
;MELQKMLIDARMRCENHKTNYQTLKAEHTRLQDEYTRVQGDLKRMLNEKQAGQEKLQLLLAELRGELLDKTRELEELRLQVARLEKEKEELNAQLQSSDPTRDMKRVETLLRDKAQLHQRIKGLEAEVAQLRAERDNTGAQAENVQRIQIRQLAESQAAIKALEAEKQSVRMQLERVEKELVLSQEQNTLLTSKLHKAEREVNTLSSQVEGMKHSQKLEIANIRLESERARGEVERERDTLQAQMEGLQSDMEVLKSAVERNKEILAEKEREIVRRVQAAREEEVHKIAAIQEEKLELDNRLAELEQQRALSEAEGHALREEWEERLRGAQLGEESARKELLSLRAKLQQQAVHLEELERQKTENADLRRQNAELNVQISTLSHSENELLETNSKLRESVERLREELRNARVQMERTQQEAERLVDERRVEWLEEKHKLQERDAELQEKYSQAKERLHKAALAQKKRKTMTETKEKRLQDKIQLLEAKIAELEIEATAAKKRPSYSEEHAQLNRRLKDLQRRHTEFRRLLLGGQMTSTPLAPSLLMPGSELVFSSLQDEQYQRELSVVRRRLEELESTQQQQLEQLATPMDRDTDRERLHCDSRNGNNSVLQEGTPDL
;
A
#
# COMPACT_ATOMS: atom_id res chain seq x y z
N MET A 1 -70.29 14.16 9.35
CA MET A 1 -69.31 13.26 10.03
C MET A 1 -67.91 13.88 10.10
N GLU A 2 -67.39 14.47 9.03
CA GLU A 2 -65.98 14.93 8.93
C GLU A 2 -65.51 15.85 10.08
N LEU A 3 -66.32 16.81 10.50
CA LEU A 3 -66.00 17.72 11.60
C LEU A 3 -65.67 16.98 12.93
N GLN A 4 -66.32 15.83 13.14
CA GLN A 4 -66.14 14.98 14.31
C GLN A 4 -64.81 14.19 14.23
N LYS A 5 -64.42 13.76 13.02
CA LYS A 5 -63.10 13.15 12.78
C LYS A 5 -61.98 14.18 12.99
N MET A 6 -62.13 15.39 12.46
CA MET A 6 -61.15 16.47 12.70
C MET A 6 -61.00 16.81 14.18
N LEU A 7 -62.08 16.79 14.98
CA LEU A 7 -62.00 16.98 16.44
C LEU A 7 -61.22 15.85 17.14
N ILE A 8 -61.35 14.60 16.69
CA ILE A 8 -60.60 13.46 17.22
C ILE A 8 -59.11 13.57 16.82
N ASP A 9 -58.80 13.86 15.56
CA ASP A 9 -57.43 14.05 15.08
C ASP A 9 -56.76 15.28 15.72
N ALA A 10 -57.53 16.31 16.08
CA ALA A 10 -57.05 17.46 16.86
C ALA A 10 -56.81 17.11 18.33
N ARG A 11 -57.70 16.33 18.96
CA ARG A 11 -57.48 15.79 20.32
C ARG A 11 -56.25 14.91 20.38
N MET A 12 -56.10 13.94 19.49
CA MET A 12 -54.93 13.05 19.44
C MET A 12 -53.62 13.83 19.25
N ARG A 13 -53.60 14.86 18.40
CA ARG A 13 -52.43 15.76 18.28
C ARG A 13 -52.18 16.57 19.56
N CYS A 14 -53.22 17.10 20.21
CA CYS A 14 -53.08 17.83 21.47
C CYS A 14 -52.54 16.92 22.59
N GLU A 15 -53.05 15.69 22.70
CA GLU A 15 -52.59 14.69 23.66
C GLU A 15 -51.14 14.26 23.37
N ASN A 16 -50.77 14.06 22.10
CA ASN A 16 -49.38 13.78 21.69
C ASN A 16 -48.42 14.97 21.94
N HIS A 17 -48.87 16.21 21.73
CA HIS A 17 -48.05 17.39 22.10
C HIS A 17 -47.91 17.53 23.62
N LYS A 18 -48.94 17.18 24.38
CA LYS A 18 -48.94 17.15 25.85
C LYS A 18 -48.03 16.06 26.41
N THR A 19 -48.05 14.85 25.87
CA THR A 19 -47.12 13.77 26.27
C THR A 19 -45.69 14.10 25.86
N ASN A 20 -45.46 14.58 24.62
CA ASN A 20 -44.12 15.03 24.21
C ASN A 20 -43.59 16.17 25.10
N TYR A 21 -44.44 17.14 25.49
CA TYR A 21 -44.06 18.20 26.43
C TYR A 21 -43.75 17.64 27.83
N GLN A 22 -44.50 16.64 28.31
CA GLN A 22 -44.21 15.97 29.58
C GLN A 22 -42.90 15.19 29.54
N THR A 23 -42.62 14.46 28.46
CA THR A 23 -41.34 13.75 28.25
C THR A 23 -40.18 14.73 28.19
N LEU A 24 -40.27 15.78 27.36
CA LEU A 24 -39.22 16.78 27.20
C LEU A 24 -38.97 17.56 28.51
N LYS A 25 -40.03 17.82 29.30
CA LYS A 25 -39.91 18.39 30.64
C LYS A 25 -39.20 17.45 31.61
N ALA A 26 -39.50 16.15 31.58
CA ALA A 26 -38.83 15.16 32.41
C ALA A 26 -37.34 15.02 32.04
N GLU A 27 -37.00 15.02 30.75
CA GLU A 27 -35.59 15.02 30.30
C GLU A 27 -34.86 16.32 30.65
N HIS A 28 -35.51 17.50 30.53
CA HIS A 28 -34.93 18.75 31.00
C HIS A 28 -34.65 18.72 32.51
N THR A 29 -35.59 18.23 33.33
CA THR A 29 -35.36 18.08 34.78
C THR A 29 -34.20 17.12 35.04
N ARG A 30 -34.16 15.96 34.39
CA ARG A 30 -33.06 14.99 34.53
C ARG A 30 -31.70 15.59 34.14
N LEU A 31 -31.60 16.28 33.01
CA LEU A 31 -30.36 16.92 32.55
C LEU A 31 -29.93 18.06 33.49
N GLN A 32 -30.89 18.77 34.09
CA GLN A 32 -30.63 19.80 35.10
C GLN A 32 -30.12 19.19 36.41
N ASP A 33 -30.65 18.04 36.84
CA ASP A 33 -30.16 17.28 37.99
C ASP A 33 -28.76 16.70 37.73
N GLU A 34 -28.52 16.12 36.55
CA GLU A 34 -27.21 15.61 36.12
C GLU A 34 -26.16 16.75 36.03
N TYR A 35 -26.51 17.91 35.48
CA TYR A 35 -25.66 19.10 35.50
C TYR A 35 -25.34 19.58 36.93
N THR A 36 -26.35 19.68 37.79
CA THR A 36 -26.18 20.11 39.20
C THR A 36 -25.28 19.14 39.97
N ARG A 37 -25.41 17.83 39.72
CA ARG A 37 -24.55 16.79 40.27
C ARG A 37 -23.11 16.94 39.81
N VAL A 38 -22.86 17.06 38.49
CA VAL A 38 -21.51 17.24 37.93
C VAL A 38 -20.86 18.54 38.45
N GLN A 39 -21.63 19.62 38.61
CA GLN A 39 -21.16 20.87 39.21
C GLN A 39 -20.78 20.70 40.69
N GLY A 40 -21.53 19.91 41.45
CA GLY A 40 -21.21 19.52 42.83
C GLY A 40 -19.95 18.65 42.92
N ASP A 41 -19.79 17.69 42.01
CA ASP A 41 -18.63 16.80 41.94
C ASP A 41 -17.36 17.58 41.58
N LEU A 42 -17.41 18.48 40.60
CA LEU A 42 -16.31 19.39 40.26
C LEU A 42 -15.89 20.26 41.46
N LYS A 43 -16.86 20.74 42.25
CA LYS A 43 -16.59 21.54 43.46
C LYS A 43 -15.94 20.71 44.57
N ARG A 44 -16.30 19.42 44.72
CA ARG A 44 -15.61 18.49 45.63
C ARG A 44 -14.16 18.25 45.20
N MET A 45 -13.92 17.91 43.94
CA MET A 45 -12.57 17.70 43.41
C MET A 45 -11.65 18.92 43.57
N LEU A 46 -12.20 20.14 43.43
CA LEU A 46 -11.47 21.39 43.68
C LEU A 46 -11.10 21.55 45.17
N ASN A 47 -12.04 21.30 46.09
CA ASN A 47 -11.78 21.37 47.53
C ASN A 47 -10.78 20.29 48.00
N GLU A 48 -10.86 19.08 47.44
CA GLU A 48 -9.94 17.98 47.74
C GLU A 48 -8.52 18.27 47.24
N LYS A 49 -8.38 18.85 46.04
CA LYS A 49 -7.11 19.38 45.53
C LYS A 49 -6.54 20.46 46.45
N GLN A 50 -7.37 21.42 46.86
CA GLN A 50 -6.99 22.53 47.74
C GLN A 50 -6.45 22.00 49.09
N ALA A 51 -7.19 21.11 49.75
CA ALA A 51 -6.78 20.49 51.02
C ALA A 51 -5.53 19.60 50.88
N GLY A 52 -5.33 18.95 49.73
CA GLY A 52 -4.09 18.23 49.41
C GLY A 52 -2.88 19.17 49.28
N GLN A 53 -3.06 20.32 48.64
CA GLN A 53 -2.02 21.34 48.49
C GLN A 53 -1.64 22.00 49.83
N GLU A 54 -2.62 22.25 50.71
CA GLU A 54 -2.41 22.77 52.06
C GLU A 54 -1.63 21.78 52.95
N LYS A 55 -1.95 20.48 52.88
CA LYS A 55 -1.19 19.42 53.56
C LYS A 55 0.28 19.34 53.09
N LEU A 56 0.52 19.50 51.79
CA LEU A 56 1.89 19.54 51.24
C LEU A 56 2.67 20.78 51.70
N GLN A 57 2.01 21.93 51.90
CA GLN A 57 2.64 23.12 52.46
C GLN A 57 3.01 22.96 53.93
N LEU A 58 2.15 22.32 54.74
CA LEU A 58 2.46 21.97 56.14
C LEU A 58 3.68 21.05 56.24
N LEU A 59 3.70 19.95 55.49
CA LEU A 59 4.83 19.00 55.49
C LEU A 59 6.16 19.66 55.08
N LEU A 60 6.12 20.59 54.12
CA LEU A 60 7.28 21.39 53.70
C LEU A 60 7.72 22.43 54.74
N ALA A 61 6.84 22.86 55.65
CA ALA A 61 7.21 23.72 56.77
C ALA A 61 7.83 22.91 57.92
N GLU A 62 7.27 21.75 58.24
CA GLU A 62 7.76 20.80 59.24
C GLU A 62 9.21 20.36 58.92
N LEU A 63 9.45 19.85 57.71
CA LEU A 63 10.78 19.43 57.24
C LEU A 63 11.82 20.58 57.23
N ARG A 64 11.38 21.83 57.09
CA ARG A 64 12.27 23.02 57.20
C ARG A 64 12.59 23.36 58.66
N GLY A 65 11.66 23.14 59.58
CA GLY A 65 11.90 23.25 61.02
C GLY A 65 12.92 22.22 61.49
N GLU A 66 12.70 20.94 61.16
CA GLU A 66 13.62 19.85 61.50
C GLU A 66 15.05 20.12 60.98
N LEU A 67 15.20 20.62 59.75
CA LEU A 67 16.51 20.96 59.18
C LEU A 67 17.21 22.11 59.93
N LEU A 68 16.45 23.12 60.37
CA LEU A 68 16.98 24.24 61.17
C LEU A 68 17.41 23.77 62.56
N ASP A 69 16.63 22.94 63.23
CA ASP A 69 16.96 22.44 64.56
C ASP A 69 18.14 21.46 64.53
N LYS A 70 18.22 20.59 63.50
CA LYS A 70 19.41 19.76 63.26
C LYS A 70 20.67 20.57 62.90
N THR A 71 20.51 21.76 62.33
CA THR A 71 21.61 22.70 62.11
C THR A 71 22.09 23.31 63.44
N ARG A 72 21.16 23.70 64.33
CA ARG A 72 21.47 24.20 65.68
C ARG A 72 22.21 23.16 66.52
N GLU A 73 21.72 21.92 66.55
CA GLU A 73 22.38 20.80 67.23
C GLU A 73 23.84 20.61 66.78
N LEU A 74 24.12 20.76 65.48
CA LEU A 74 25.48 20.69 64.94
C LEU A 74 26.38 21.86 65.35
N GLU A 75 25.83 23.07 65.55
CA GLU A 75 26.59 24.22 66.04
C GLU A 75 26.85 24.14 67.54
N GLU A 76 25.87 23.69 68.34
CA GLU A 76 26.05 23.41 69.77
C GLU A 76 27.10 22.34 70.03
N LEU A 77 27.06 21.22 69.29
CA LEU A 77 28.07 20.16 69.38
C LEU A 77 29.47 20.65 68.99
N ARG A 78 29.61 21.52 67.98
CA ARG A 78 30.89 22.15 67.62
C ARG A 78 31.43 23.04 68.73
N LEU A 79 30.58 23.86 69.34
CA LEU A 79 30.97 24.69 70.48
C LEU A 79 31.35 23.85 71.71
N GLN A 80 30.71 22.70 71.91
CA GLN A 80 31.01 21.79 73.00
C GLN A 80 32.33 21.04 72.78
N VAL A 81 32.65 20.62 71.55
CA VAL A 81 33.97 20.07 71.19
C VAL A 81 35.08 21.10 71.48
N ALA A 82 34.93 22.35 71.03
CA ALA A 82 35.92 23.40 71.26
C ALA A 82 36.16 23.71 72.75
N ARG A 83 35.15 23.52 73.62
CA ARG A 83 35.33 23.60 75.08
C ARG A 83 36.11 22.42 75.63
N LEU A 84 35.75 21.20 75.23
CA LEU A 84 36.40 19.97 75.67
C LEU A 84 37.88 19.89 75.23
N GLU A 85 38.22 20.48 74.08
CA GLU A 85 39.61 20.60 73.62
C GLU A 85 40.44 21.54 74.53
N LYS A 86 39.86 22.67 74.96
CA LYS A 86 40.49 23.59 75.92
C LYS A 86 40.62 22.98 77.32
N GLU A 87 39.58 22.28 77.80
CA GLU A 87 39.62 21.56 79.09
C GLU A 87 40.67 20.44 79.08
N LYS A 88 40.86 19.75 77.94
CA LYS A 88 41.91 18.76 77.73
C LYS A 88 43.32 19.36 77.80
N GLU A 89 43.53 20.56 77.27
CA GLU A 89 44.82 21.27 77.38
C GLU A 89 45.12 21.69 78.83
N GLU A 90 44.11 22.23 79.53
CA GLU A 90 44.22 22.62 80.94
C GLU A 90 44.46 21.42 81.87
N LEU A 91 43.83 20.28 81.63
CA LEU A 91 44.09 19.02 82.35
C LEU A 91 45.48 18.44 82.06
N ASN A 92 46.00 18.59 80.84
CA ASN A 92 47.35 18.14 80.49
C ASN A 92 48.43 18.89 81.28
N ALA A 93 48.24 20.20 81.51
CA ALA A 93 49.14 21.00 82.35
C ALA A 93 49.11 20.54 83.82
N GLN A 94 47.95 20.12 84.33
CA GLN A 94 47.80 19.66 85.71
C GLN A 94 48.42 18.27 85.95
N LEU A 95 48.44 17.38 84.94
CA LEU A 95 48.98 16.02 85.08
C LEU A 95 50.49 15.95 85.35
N GLN A 96 51.26 17.00 85.05
CA GLN A 96 52.73 16.99 85.17
C GLN A 96 53.26 17.18 86.62
N SER A 97 52.40 17.11 87.65
CA SER A 97 52.71 17.63 89.00
C SER A 97 52.34 16.74 90.20
N SER A 98 52.15 15.42 90.02
CA SER A 98 51.68 14.53 91.11
C SER A 98 52.49 13.24 91.32
N ASP A 99 52.46 12.75 92.56
CA ASP A 99 53.31 11.70 93.15
C ASP A 99 52.58 10.33 93.23
N PRO A 100 53.25 9.18 93.01
CA PRO A 100 52.60 7.95 92.51
C PRO A 100 51.85 7.12 93.56
N THR A 101 51.83 7.52 94.83
CA THR A 101 51.08 6.80 95.87
C THR A 101 49.55 6.93 95.72
N ARG A 102 49.08 7.94 94.98
CA ARG A 102 47.65 8.14 94.66
C ARG A 102 47.13 7.17 93.59
N ASP A 103 47.99 6.69 92.70
CA ASP A 103 47.56 5.95 91.50
C ASP A 103 47.05 4.54 91.81
N MET A 104 47.60 3.87 92.82
CA MET A 104 47.25 2.47 93.11
C MET A 104 45.76 2.27 93.44
N LYS A 105 45.17 3.15 94.29
CA LYS A 105 43.73 3.09 94.61
C LYS A 105 42.85 3.51 93.42
N ARG A 106 43.34 4.44 92.59
CA ARG A 106 42.67 4.91 91.37
C ARG A 106 42.63 3.82 90.29
N VAL A 107 43.70 3.04 90.14
CA VAL A 107 43.75 1.85 89.27
C VAL A 107 42.73 0.81 89.74
N GLU A 108 42.61 0.58 91.04
CA GLU A 108 41.66 -0.39 91.60
C GLU A 108 40.18 -0.04 91.35
N THR A 109 39.78 1.24 91.43
CA THR A 109 38.42 1.66 91.06
C THR A 109 38.22 1.57 89.55
N LEU A 110 39.16 2.11 88.76
CA LEU A 110 39.11 2.06 87.30
C LEU A 110 39.04 0.63 86.74
N LEU A 111 39.62 -0.38 87.40
CA LEU A 111 39.50 -1.78 87.01
C LEU A 111 38.10 -2.37 87.26
N ARG A 112 37.43 -1.98 88.35
CA ARG A 112 36.04 -2.38 88.63
C ARG A 112 35.07 -1.69 87.67
N ASP A 113 35.24 -0.39 87.47
CA ASP A 113 34.45 0.42 86.53
C ASP A 113 34.63 -0.09 85.10
N LYS A 114 35.88 -0.39 84.69
CA LYS A 114 36.19 -1.04 83.41
C LYS A 114 35.44 -2.37 83.25
N ALA A 115 35.42 -3.22 84.28
CA ALA A 115 34.72 -4.51 84.21
C ALA A 115 33.20 -4.34 84.06
N GLN A 116 32.59 -3.43 84.81
CA GLN A 116 31.16 -3.11 84.70
C GLN A 116 30.83 -2.51 83.32
N LEU A 117 31.65 -1.58 82.82
CA LEU A 117 31.51 -1.02 81.48
C LEU A 117 31.66 -2.09 80.40
N HIS A 118 32.61 -3.03 80.51
CA HIS A 118 32.73 -4.15 79.57
C HIS A 118 31.50 -5.07 79.62
N GLN A 119 30.88 -5.27 80.78
CA GLN A 119 29.64 -6.04 80.88
C GLN A 119 28.44 -5.27 80.28
N ARG A 120 28.33 -3.95 80.49
CA ARG A 120 27.26 -3.14 79.87
C ARG A 120 27.45 -3.02 78.36
N ILE A 121 28.68 -2.90 77.86
CA ILE A 121 29.02 -2.95 76.43
C ILE A 121 28.56 -4.28 75.84
N LYS A 122 28.91 -5.42 76.44
CA LYS A 122 28.44 -6.75 75.98
C LYS A 122 26.91 -6.90 75.99
N GLY A 123 26.23 -6.29 76.95
CA GLY A 123 24.77 -6.21 76.97
C GLY A 123 24.22 -5.41 75.78
N LEU A 124 24.76 -4.21 75.56
CA LEU A 124 24.39 -3.34 74.43
C LEU A 124 24.74 -3.96 73.07
N GLU A 125 25.84 -4.70 72.96
CA GLU A 125 26.23 -5.46 71.76
C GLU A 125 25.19 -6.56 71.45
N ALA A 126 24.69 -7.25 72.48
CA ALA A 126 23.63 -8.25 72.35
C ALA A 126 22.26 -7.61 72.01
N GLU A 127 21.89 -6.50 72.67
CA GLU A 127 20.69 -5.70 72.35
C GLU A 127 20.73 -5.22 70.88
N VAL A 128 21.87 -4.70 70.41
CA VAL A 128 22.07 -4.28 69.01
C VAL A 128 22.05 -5.46 68.04
N ALA A 129 22.54 -6.63 68.42
CA ALA A 129 22.45 -7.85 67.59
C ALA A 129 21.00 -8.34 67.46
N GLN A 130 20.22 -8.31 68.55
CA GLN A 130 18.80 -8.63 68.55
C GLN A 130 17.99 -7.65 67.69
N LEU A 131 18.15 -6.34 67.90
CA LEU A 131 17.46 -5.31 67.10
C LEU A 131 17.80 -5.38 65.61
N ARG A 132 19.02 -5.80 65.24
CA ARG A 132 19.39 -6.08 63.84
C ARG A 132 18.64 -7.31 63.30
N ALA A 133 18.60 -8.41 64.04
CA ALA A 133 17.87 -9.61 63.63
C ALA A 133 16.35 -9.36 63.52
N GLU A 134 15.77 -8.56 64.42
CA GLU A 134 14.36 -8.16 64.37
C GLU A 134 14.06 -7.24 63.17
N ARG A 135 14.93 -6.26 62.89
CA ARG A 135 14.86 -5.41 61.68
C ARG A 135 14.95 -6.26 60.41
N ASP A 136 15.86 -7.22 60.36
CA ASP A 136 16.09 -8.03 59.17
C ASP A 136 14.95 -9.04 58.94
N ASN A 137 14.39 -9.59 60.02
CA ASN A 137 13.19 -10.43 59.97
C ASN A 137 11.93 -9.63 59.56
N THR A 138 11.72 -8.43 60.11
CA THR A 138 10.58 -7.57 59.73
C THR A 138 10.73 -7.02 58.31
N GLY A 139 11.95 -6.74 57.85
CA GLY A 139 12.26 -6.43 56.46
C GLY A 139 11.93 -7.59 55.51
N ALA A 140 12.38 -8.81 55.84
CA ALA A 140 12.03 -10.01 55.08
C ALA A 140 10.53 -10.31 55.07
N GLN A 141 9.82 -10.05 56.17
CA GLN A 141 8.36 -10.16 56.24
C GLN A 141 7.67 -9.12 55.34
N ALA A 142 8.12 -7.86 55.35
CA ALA A 142 7.60 -6.80 54.49
C ALA A 142 7.83 -7.12 53.00
N GLU A 143 9.04 -7.57 52.63
CA GLU A 143 9.33 -8.06 51.28
C GLU A 143 8.42 -9.22 50.86
N ASN A 144 8.18 -10.19 51.75
CA ASN A 144 7.33 -11.34 51.44
C ASN A 144 5.88 -10.91 51.20
N VAL A 145 5.34 -10.01 52.05
CA VAL A 145 4.01 -9.41 51.85
C VAL A 145 3.94 -8.64 50.53
N GLN A 146 4.95 -7.83 50.21
CA GLN A 146 5.02 -7.09 48.95
C GLN A 146 5.07 -8.03 47.73
N ARG A 147 5.86 -9.11 47.78
CA ARG A 147 5.93 -10.15 46.72
C ARG A 147 4.58 -10.85 46.53
N ILE A 148 3.86 -11.14 47.61
CA ILE A 148 2.51 -11.72 47.57
C ILE A 148 1.52 -10.72 46.94
N GLN A 149 1.54 -9.46 47.34
CA GLN A 149 0.67 -8.41 46.77
C GLN A 149 0.94 -8.19 45.28
N ILE A 150 2.22 -8.14 44.85
CA ILE A 150 2.59 -8.03 43.44
C ILE A 150 2.10 -9.25 42.64
N ARG A 151 2.21 -10.47 43.20
CA ARG A 151 1.66 -11.68 42.57
C ARG A 151 0.14 -11.60 42.43
N GLN A 152 -0.59 -11.24 43.49
CA GLN A 152 -2.06 -11.11 43.47
C GLN A 152 -2.52 -10.02 42.50
N LEU A 153 -1.75 -8.93 42.36
CA LEU A 153 -1.99 -7.90 41.35
C LEU A 153 -1.82 -8.45 39.93
N ALA A 154 -0.77 -9.24 39.67
CA ALA A 154 -0.54 -9.87 38.37
C ALA A 154 -1.61 -10.93 38.05
N GLU A 155 -2.01 -11.75 39.03
CA GLU A 155 -3.07 -12.77 38.91
C GLU A 155 -4.43 -12.12 38.61
N SER A 156 -4.79 -11.05 39.32
CA SER A 156 -6.04 -10.32 39.06
C SER A 156 -6.01 -9.57 37.72
N GLN A 157 -4.88 -9.00 37.31
CA GLN A 157 -4.72 -8.41 35.96
C GLN A 157 -4.81 -9.47 34.85
N ALA A 158 -4.32 -10.69 35.07
CA ALA A 158 -4.47 -11.79 34.13
C ALA A 158 -5.93 -12.26 34.05
N ALA A 159 -6.63 -12.38 35.19
CA ALA A 159 -8.04 -12.72 35.24
C ALA A 159 -8.93 -11.67 34.55
N ILE A 160 -8.65 -10.38 34.72
CA ILE A 160 -9.35 -9.30 34.00
C ILE A 160 -9.18 -9.46 32.49
N LYS A 161 -7.95 -9.67 31.99
CA LYS A 161 -7.69 -9.87 30.55
C LYS A 161 -8.38 -11.12 29.99
N ALA A 162 -8.46 -12.20 30.77
CA ALA A 162 -9.20 -13.41 30.39
C ALA A 162 -10.72 -13.12 30.27
N LEU A 163 -11.31 -12.48 31.28
CA LEU A 163 -12.73 -12.09 31.27
C LEU A 163 -13.06 -11.08 30.17
N GLU A 164 -12.12 -10.19 29.81
CA GLU A 164 -12.26 -9.28 28.66
C GLU A 164 -12.25 -10.05 27.33
N ALA A 165 -11.38 -11.05 27.16
CA ALA A 165 -11.39 -11.91 25.97
C ALA A 165 -12.66 -12.76 25.87
N GLU A 166 -13.11 -13.36 26.97
CA GLU A 166 -14.38 -14.11 27.04
C GLU A 166 -15.58 -13.21 26.71
N LYS A 167 -15.64 -12.00 27.27
CA LYS A 167 -16.67 -10.99 26.97
C LYS A 167 -16.73 -10.63 25.49
N GLN A 168 -15.59 -10.50 24.80
CA GLN A 168 -15.57 -10.24 23.36
C GLN A 168 -15.95 -11.49 22.55
N SER A 169 -15.59 -12.70 23.01
CA SER A 169 -16.02 -13.97 22.42
C SER A 169 -17.55 -14.12 22.47
N VAL A 170 -18.15 -13.90 23.64
CA VAL A 170 -19.62 -13.96 23.85
C VAL A 170 -20.34 -12.89 23.04
N ARG A 171 -19.77 -11.69 22.87
CA ARG A 171 -20.31 -10.67 21.95
C ARG A 171 -20.33 -11.13 20.50
N MET A 172 -19.23 -11.71 20.00
CA MET A 172 -19.17 -12.27 18.64
C MET A 172 -20.12 -13.46 18.45
N GLN A 173 -20.42 -14.23 19.51
CA GLN A 173 -21.44 -15.27 19.48
C GLN A 173 -22.86 -14.68 19.44
N LEU A 174 -23.15 -13.68 20.27
CA LEU A 174 -24.43 -12.96 20.27
C LEU A 174 -24.73 -12.36 18.89
N GLU A 175 -23.76 -11.64 18.32
CA GLU A 175 -23.89 -11.05 16.98
C GLU A 175 -24.15 -12.08 15.86
N ARG A 176 -23.71 -13.34 16.02
CA ARG A 176 -24.00 -14.42 15.06
C ARG A 176 -25.44 -14.91 15.23
N VAL A 177 -25.84 -15.18 16.46
CA VAL A 177 -27.21 -15.64 16.79
C VAL A 177 -28.25 -14.56 16.43
N GLU A 178 -27.93 -13.27 16.59
CA GLU A 178 -28.77 -12.16 16.14
C GLU A 178 -28.95 -12.14 14.61
N LYS A 179 -27.87 -12.38 13.85
CA LYS A 179 -27.93 -12.48 12.37
C LYS A 179 -28.70 -13.72 11.92
N GLU A 180 -28.50 -14.87 12.56
CA GLU A 180 -29.26 -16.10 12.32
C GLU A 180 -30.76 -15.92 12.65
N LEU A 181 -31.09 -15.21 13.73
CA LEU A 181 -32.47 -14.87 14.11
C LEU A 181 -33.12 -13.94 13.08
N VAL A 182 -32.43 -12.91 12.60
CA VAL A 182 -32.95 -12.01 11.53
C VAL A 182 -33.21 -12.80 10.25
N LEU A 183 -32.26 -13.62 9.79
CA LEU A 183 -32.45 -14.48 8.62
C LEU A 183 -33.62 -15.46 8.80
N SER A 184 -33.81 -16.00 10.00
CA SER A 184 -34.97 -16.85 10.32
C SER A 184 -36.29 -16.06 10.28
N GLN A 185 -36.31 -14.81 10.77
CA GLN A 185 -37.48 -13.94 10.69
C GLN A 185 -37.83 -13.60 9.23
N GLU A 186 -36.84 -13.24 8.41
CA GLU A 186 -37.01 -12.99 6.97
C GLU A 186 -37.58 -14.22 6.26
N GLN A 187 -37.01 -15.40 6.48
CA GLN A 187 -37.52 -16.67 5.93
C GLN A 187 -38.95 -16.95 6.38
N ASN A 188 -39.28 -16.73 7.66
CA ASN A 188 -40.64 -16.88 8.17
C ASN A 188 -41.61 -15.91 7.47
N THR A 189 -41.27 -14.63 7.29
CA THR A 189 -42.15 -13.69 6.55
C THR A 189 -42.36 -14.10 5.09
N LEU A 190 -41.33 -14.66 4.42
CA LEU A 190 -41.44 -15.19 3.06
C LEU A 190 -42.35 -16.41 3.00
N LEU A 191 -42.22 -17.36 3.95
CA LEU A 191 -43.08 -18.53 4.06
C LEU A 191 -44.52 -18.14 4.38
N THR A 192 -44.74 -17.21 5.31
CA THR A 192 -46.06 -16.63 5.61
C THR A 192 -46.68 -15.94 4.39
N SER A 193 -45.89 -15.22 3.59
CA SER A 193 -46.35 -14.59 2.34
C SER A 193 -46.75 -15.63 1.27
N LYS A 194 -46.00 -16.74 1.16
CA LYS A 194 -46.35 -17.88 0.28
C LYS A 194 -47.62 -18.59 0.76
N LEU A 195 -47.76 -18.83 2.06
CA LEU A 195 -48.95 -19.44 2.66
C LEU A 195 -50.21 -18.63 2.33
N HIS A 196 -50.21 -17.33 2.60
CA HIS A 196 -51.34 -16.45 2.26
C HIS A 196 -51.65 -16.39 0.74
N LYS A 197 -50.71 -16.72 -0.16
CA LYS A 197 -51.01 -16.85 -1.60
C LYS A 197 -51.76 -18.16 -1.88
N ALA A 198 -51.21 -19.28 -1.42
CA ALA A 198 -51.85 -20.59 -1.54
C ALA A 198 -53.25 -20.61 -0.90
N GLU A 199 -53.46 -19.95 0.25
CA GLU A 199 -54.78 -19.81 0.88
C GLU A 199 -55.78 -19.03 -0.01
N ARG A 200 -55.35 -17.96 -0.69
CA ARG A 200 -56.21 -17.22 -1.64
C ARG A 200 -56.55 -18.06 -2.87
N GLU A 201 -55.58 -18.84 -3.37
CA GLU A 201 -55.76 -19.76 -4.50
C GLU A 201 -56.75 -20.88 -4.12
N VAL A 202 -56.58 -21.52 -2.96
CA VAL A 202 -57.51 -22.53 -2.41
C VAL A 202 -58.91 -21.96 -2.20
N ASN A 203 -59.06 -20.75 -1.66
CA ASN A 203 -60.37 -20.09 -1.52
C ASN A 203 -61.02 -19.77 -2.88
N THR A 204 -60.22 -19.41 -3.89
CA THR A 204 -60.70 -19.14 -5.25
C THR A 204 -61.14 -20.43 -5.96
N LEU A 205 -60.36 -21.50 -5.85
CA LEU A 205 -60.73 -22.81 -6.39
C LEU A 205 -61.96 -23.38 -5.67
N SER A 206 -62.09 -23.16 -4.36
CA SER A 206 -63.25 -23.59 -3.57
C SER A 206 -64.54 -22.88 -4.01
N SER A 207 -64.50 -21.57 -4.25
CA SER A 207 -65.67 -20.83 -4.74
C SER A 207 -66.06 -21.21 -6.18
N GLN A 208 -65.07 -21.51 -7.04
CA GLN A 208 -65.33 -22.09 -8.37
C GLN A 208 -65.98 -23.48 -8.28
N VAL A 209 -65.50 -24.35 -7.39
CA VAL A 209 -66.07 -25.70 -7.16
C VAL A 209 -67.50 -25.63 -6.64
N GLU A 210 -67.82 -24.75 -5.69
CA GLU A 210 -69.22 -24.56 -5.25
C GLU A 210 -70.10 -23.93 -6.34
N GLY A 211 -69.57 -23.02 -7.17
CA GLY A 211 -70.25 -22.50 -8.35
C GLY A 211 -70.62 -23.60 -9.35
N MET A 212 -69.66 -24.48 -9.71
CA MET A 212 -69.90 -25.63 -10.58
C MET A 212 -70.89 -26.63 -9.97
N LYS A 213 -70.79 -26.93 -8.67
CA LYS A 213 -71.77 -27.77 -7.95
C LYS A 213 -73.17 -27.16 -7.99
N HIS A 214 -73.31 -25.84 -7.97
CA HIS A 214 -74.61 -25.19 -8.09
C HIS A 214 -75.16 -25.28 -9.51
N SER A 215 -74.34 -25.04 -10.55
CA SER A 215 -74.72 -25.21 -11.96
C SER A 215 -75.21 -26.64 -12.23
N GLN A 216 -74.42 -27.65 -11.83
CA GLN A 216 -74.78 -29.06 -12.00
C GLN A 216 -76.09 -29.44 -11.28
N LYS A 217 -76.38 -28.86 -10.11
CA LYS A 217 -77.66 -29.07 -9.41
C LYS A 217 -78.84 -28.46 -10.19
N LEU A 218 -78.66 -27.31 -10.83
CA LEU A 218 -79.68 -26.68 -11.69
C LEU A 218 -79.88 -27.47 -12.99
N GLU A 219 -78.80 -27.93 -13.62
CA GLU A 219 -78.84 -28.79 -14.82
C GLU A 219 -79.58 -30.11 -14.53
N ILE A 220 -79.25 -30.80 -13.44
CA ILE A 220 -79.95 -32.03 -13.01
C ILE A 220 -81.43 -31.75 -12.70
N ALA A 221 -81.76 -30.59 -12.13
CA ALA A 221 -83.15 -30.21 -11.88
C ALA A 221 -83.93 -29.95 -13.19
N ASN A 222 -83.32 -29.28 -14.16
CA ASN A 222 -83.91 -29.03 -15.48
C ASN A 222 -84.15 -30.35 -16.23
N ILE A 223 -83.15 -31.23 -16.31
CA ILE A 223 -83.27 -32.54 -16.98
C ILE A 223 -84.37 -33.39 -16.35
N ARG A 224 -84.53 -33.34 -15.02
CA ARG A 224 -85.64 -34.02 -14.33
C ARG A 224 -87.00 -33.41 -14.71
N LEU A 225 -87.13 -32.08 -14.72
CA LEU A 225 -88.37 -31.40 -15.12
C LEU A 225 -88.74 -31.67 -16.59
N GLU A 226 -87.75 -31.78 -17.47
CA GLU A 226 -87.94 -32.17 -18.88
C GLU A 226 -88.35 -33.64 -19.01
N SER A 227 -87.73 -34.55 -18.25
CA SER A 227 -88.12 -35.97 -18.22
C SER A 227 -89.54 -36.19 -17.71
N GLU A 228 -90.00 -35.44 -16.70
CA GLU A 228 -91.37 -35.55 -16.20
C GLU A 228 -92.41 -34.90 -17.14
N ARG A 229 -92.04 -33.84 -17.88
CA ARG A 229 -92.88 -33.30 -18.97
C ARG A 229 -93.07 -34.33 -20.07
N ALA A 230 -91.97 -34.92 -20.55
CA ALA A 230 -92.00 -35.94 -21.60
C ALA A 230 -92.76 -37.20 -21.17
N ARG A 231 -92.62 -37.66 -19.91
CA ARG A 231 -93.48 -38.72 -19.35
C ARG A 231 -94.95 -38.32 -19.44
N GLY A 232 -95.31 -37.13 -18.94
CA GLY A 232 -96.70 -36.67 -18.95
C GLY A 232 -97.28 -36.47 -20.36
N GLU A 233 -96.44 -36.22 -21.38
CA GLU A 233 -96.85 -36.21 -22.79
C GLU A 233 -97.16 -37.63 -23.28
N VAL A 234 -96.25 -38.58 -23.08
CA VAL A 234 -96.47 -40.01 -23.41
C VAL A 234 -97.66 -40.62 -22.66
N GLU A 235 -97.92 -40.21 -21.41
CA GLU A 235 -99.09 -40.65 -20.65
C GLU A 235 -100.40 -40.13 -21.24
N ARG A 236 -100.44 -38.88 -21.73
CA ARG A 236 -101.62 -38.34 -22.45
C ARG A 236 -101.83 -39.02 -23.80
N GLU A 237 -100.74 -39.34 -24.52
CA GLU A 237 -100.83 -40.12 -25.75
C GLU A 237 -101.35 -41.54 -25.50
N ARG A 238 -100.83 -42.23 -24.47
CA ARG A 238 -101.35 -43.53 -23.99
C ARG A 238 -102.83 -43.45 -23.68
N ASP A 239 -103.26 -42.48 -22.88
CA ASP A 239 -104.66 -42.36 -22.45
C ASP A 239 -105.59 -42.00 -23.64
N THR A 240 -105.08 -41.24 -24.62
CA THR A 240 -105.80 -40.98 -25.88
C THR A 240 -105.94 -42.25 -26.72
N LEU A 241 -104.88 -43.05 -26.85
CA LEU A 241 -104.91 -44.34 -27.56
C LEU A 241 -105.78 -45.38 -26.85
N GLN A 242 -105.79 -45.38 -25.51
CA GLN A 242 -106.63 -46.24 -24.69
C GLN A 242 -108.11 -45.91 -24.89
N ALA A 243 -108.49 -44.62 -24.85
CA ALA A 243 -109.87 -44.20 -25.14
C ALA A 243 -110.31 -44.54 -26.57
N GLN A 244 -109.41 -44.48 -27.55
CA GLN A 244 -109.67 -44.95 -28.92
C GLN A 244 -109.85 -46.47 -28.97
N MET A 245 -109.06 -47.24 -28.21
CA MET A 245 -109.17 -48.69 -28.11
C MET A 245 -110.50 -49.10 -27.47
N GLU A 246 -110.92 -48.45 -26.39
CA GLU A 246 -112.19 -48.67 -25.69
C GLU A 246 -113.39 -48.32 -26.59
N GLY A 247 -113.30 -47.24 -27.37
CA GLY A 247 -114.29 -46.92 -28.41
C GLY A 247 -114.45 -48.07 -29.41
N LEU A 248 -113.35 -48.53 -30.01
CA LEU A 248 -113.35 -49.64 -30.96
C LEU A 248 -113.77 -50.98 -30.34
N GLN A 249 -113.51 -51.19 -29.05
CA GLN A 249 -114.03 -52.35 -28.31
C GLN A 249 -115.55 -52.26 -28.15
N SER A 250 -116.11 -51.10 -27.83
CA SER A 250 -117.55 -50.90 -27.72
C SER A 250 -118.26 -51.07 -29.07
N ASP A 251 -117.68 -50.57 -30.18
CA ASP A 251 -118.16 -50.84 -31.53
C ASP A 251 -118.16 -52.33 -31.86
N MET A 252 -117.06 -53.04 -31.52
CA MET A 252 -116.97 -54.49 -31.66
C MET A 252 -118.02 -55.22 -30.79
N GLU A 253 -118.32 -54.75 -29.59
CA GLU A 253 -119.35 -55.35 -28.73
C GLU A 253 -120.77 -55.11 -29.25
N VAL A 254 -121.05 -53.93 -29.82
CA VAL A 254 -122.31 -53.67 -30.53
C VAL A 254 -122.44 -54.57 -31.75
N LEU A 255 -121.38 -54.74 -32.55
CA LEU A 255 -121.35 -55.65 -33.70
C LEU A 255 -121.50 -57.12 -33.28
N LYS A 256 -120.80 -57.58 -32.24
CA LYS A 256 -121.00 -58.91 -31.63
C LYS A 256 -122.45 -59.08 -31.17
N SER A 257 -123.02 -58.08 -30.49
CA SER A 257 -124.42 -58.11 -30.02
C SER A 257 -125.45 -58.09 -31.16
N ALA A 258 -125.09 -57.56 -32.34
CA ALA A 258 -125.91 -57.68 -33.54
C ALA A 258 -125.77 -59.10 -34.17
N VAL A 259 -124.56 -59.67 -34.18
CA VAL A 259 -124.31 -61.05 -34.60
C VAL A 259 -125.01 -62.06 -33.67
N GLU A 260 -125.00 -61.88 -32.36
CA GLU A 260 -125.73 -62.75 -31.43
C GLU A 260 -127.24 -62.62 -31.61
N ARG A 261 -127.82 -61.43 -31.83
CA ARG A 261 -129.25 -61.31 -32.18
C ARG A 261 -129.60 -62.01 -33.50
N ASN A 262 -128.72 -61.93 -34.50
CA ASN A 262 -128.89 -62.67 -35.76
C ASN A 262 -128.79 -64.19 -35.54
N LYS A 263 -127.88 -64.65 -34.65
CA LYS A 263 -127.83 -66.04 -34.19
C LYS A 263 -129.05 -66.44 -33.37
N GLU A 264 -129.66 -65.55 -32.59
CA GLU A 264 -130.89 -65.84 -31.85
C GLU A 264 -132.07 -66.05 -32.80
N ILE A 265 -132.18 -65.24 -33.85
CA ILE A 265 -133.18 -65.42 -34.93
C ILE A 265 -132.95 -66.74 -35.67
N LEU A 266 -131.69 -67.09 -35.96
CA LEU A 266 -131.33 -68.42 -36.48
C LEU A 266 -131.67 -69.52 -35.48
N ALA A 267 -131.39 -69.32 -34.19
CA ALA A 267 -131.68 -70.26 -33.12
C ALA A 267 -133.19 -70.41 -32.85
N GLU A 268 -134.04 -69.44 -33.19
CA GLU A 268 -135.49 -69.61 -33.20
C GLU A 268 -135.94 -70.51 -34.36
N LYS A 269 -135.33 -70.36 -35.55
CA LYS A 269 -135.51 -71.29 -36.67
C LYS A 269 -134.97 -72.68 -36.36
N GLU A 270 -133.85 -72.78 -35.65
CA GLU A 270 -133.36 -74.06 -35.14
C GLU A 270 -134.25 -74.61 -34.04
N ARG A 271 -134.79 -73.82 -33.10
CA ARG A 271 -135.80 -74.28 -32.11
C ARG A 271 -137.08 -74.79 -32.79
N GLU A 272 -137.47 -74.22 -33.94
CA GLU A 272 -138.56 -74.74 -34.78
C GLU A 272 -138.26 -76.16 -35.29
N ILE A 273 -137.01 -76.45 -35.62
CA ILE A 273 -136.51 -77.78 -36.00
C ILE A 273 -136.32 -78.67 -34.76
N VAL A 274 -135.74 -78.15 -33.67
CA VAL A 274 -135.40 -78.89 -32.45
C VAL A 274 -136.64 -79.27 -31.65
N ARG A 275 -137.79 -78.58 -31.78
CA ARG A 275 -139.09 -79.12 -31.30
C ARG A 275 -139.47 -80.47 -31.95
N ARG A 276 -138.89 -80.83 -33.11
CA ARG A 276 -139.01 -82.17 -33.71
C ARG A 276 -137.93 -83.16 -33.24
N VAL A 277 -136.91 -82.69 -32.53
CA VAL A 277 -135.75 -83.46 -32.03
C VAL A 277 -135.76 -83.60 -30.50
N GLN A 278 -136.46 -82.72 -29.77
CA GLN A 278 -136.45 -82.69 -28.31
C GLN A 278 -137.15 -83.91 -27.68
N ALA A 279 -138.15 -84.46 -28.38
CA ALA A 279 -138.74 -85.76 -28.09
C ALA A 279 -137.75 -86.95 -28.15
N ALA A 280 -136.50 -86.71 -28.58
CA ALA A 280 -135.39 -87.67 -28.61
C ALA A 280 -134.15 -87.16 -27.82
N ARG A 281 -134.30 -86.19 -26.90
CA ARG A 281 -133.19 -85.66 -26.07
C ARG A 281 -133.42 -85.68 -24.56
N GLU A 282 -134.64 -85.86 -24.07
CA GLU A 282 -134.95 -85.85 -22.63
C GLU A 282 -134.27 -86.99 -21.85
N GLU A 283 -133.93 -88.10 -22.53
CA GLU A 283 -133.14 -89.22 -21.99
C GLU A 283 -131.64 -88.90 -21.78
N GLU A 284 -131.07 -87.97 -22.55
CA GLU A 284 -129.65 -87.58 -22.43
C GLU A 284 -129.42 -86.52 -21.33
N VAL A 285 -130.41 -85.68 -21.05
CA VAL A 285 -130.34 -84.64 -20.00
C VAL A 285 -130.01 -85.25 -18.63
N HIS A 286 -130.57 -86.42 -18.33
CA HIS A 286 -130.35 -87.14 -17.08
C HIS A 286 -128.90 -87.63 -16.89
N LYS A 287 -128.14 -87.82 -17.99
CA LYS A 287 -126.72 -88.21 -17.93
C LYS A 287 -125.80 -87.00 -17.73
N ILE A 288 -126.19 -85.85 -18.27
CA ILE A 288 -125.43 -84.59 -18.20
C ILE A 288 -125.37 -84.07 -16.76
N ALA A 289 -126.42 -84.27 -15.95
CA ALA A 289 -126.47 -83.80 -14.56
C ALA A 289 -125.36 -84.41 -13.68
N ALA A 290 -125.10 -85.72 -13.76
CA ALA A 290 -124.05 -86.38 -12.97
C ALA A 290 -122.65 -85.84 -13.31
N ILE A 291 -122.38 -85.59 -14.61
CA ILE A 291 -121.10 -85.06 -15.10
C ILE A 291 -120.85 -83.62 -14.60
N GLN A 292 -121.91 -82.86 -14.29
CA GLN A 292 -121.78 -81.51 -13.74
C GLN A 292 -121.35 -81.50 -12.26
N GLU A 293 -121.71 -82.52 -11.50
CA GLU A 293 -121.34 -82.64 -10.08
C GLU A 293 -119.86 -83.01 -9.93
N GLU A 294 -119.40 -84.03 -10.67
CA GLU A 294 -117.97 -84.39 -10.77
C GLU A 294 -117.10 -83.21 -11.27
N LYS A 295 -117.62 -82.39 -12.20
CA LYS A 295 -116.91 -81.20 -12.69
C LYS A 295 -116.67 -80.18 -11.59
N LEU A 296 -117.64 -79.93 -10.71
CA LEU A 296 -117.51 -78.92 -9.64
C LEU A 296 -116.47 -79.32 -8.59
N GLU A 297 -116.34 -80.62 -8.28
CA GLU A 297 -115.27 -81.10 -7.39
C GLU A 297 -113.88 -80.90 -8.02
N LEU A 298 -113.75 -81.10 -9.33
CA LEU A 298 -112.50 -80.86 -10.06
C LEU A 298 -112.17 -79.35 -10.19
N ASP A 299 -113.16 -78.50 -10.50
CA ASP A 299 -112.98 -77.05 -10.59
C ASP A 299 -112.47 -76.47 -9.25
N ASN A 300 -113.06 -76.88 -8.12
CA ASN A 300 -112.63 -76.45 -6.79
C ASN A 300 -111.18 -76.87 -6.48
N ARG A 301 -110.83 -78.13 -6.77
CA ARG A 301 -109.49 -78.67 -6.50
C ARG A 301 -108.40 -78.08 -7.41
N LEU A 302 -108.80 -77.62 -8.60
CA LEU A 302 -107.92 -76.89 -9.51
C LEU A 302 -107.64 -75.47 -8.98
N ALA A 303 -108.64 -74.78 -8.45
CA ALA A 303 -108.47 -73.47 -7.81
C ALA A 303 -107.54 -73.51 -6.57
N GLU A 304 -107.61 -74.56 -5.74
CA GLU A 304 -106.67 -74.76 -4.62
C GLU A 304 -105.20 -74.88 -5.10
N LEU A 305 -104.98 -75.60 -6.19
CA LEU A 305 -103.64 -75.78 -6.79
C LEU A 305 -103.14 -74.49 -7.46
N GLU A 306 -104.01 -73.73 -8.10
CA GLU A 306 -103.68 -72.41 -8.64
C GLU A 306 -103.31 -71.40 -7.54
N GLN A 307 -104.02 -71.42 -6.40
CA GLN A 307 -103.67 -70.59 -5.24
C GLN A 307 -102.31 -70.97 -4.64
N GLN A 308 -102.03 -72.27 -4.47
CA GLN A 308 -100.72 -72.74 -3.99
C GLN A 308 -99.59 -72.37 -4.96
N ARG A 309 -99.84 -72.48 -6.28
CA ARG A 309 -98.90 -72.07 -7.32
C ARG A 309 -98.64 -70.56 -7.27
N ALA A 310 -99.67 -69.73 -7.17
CA ALA A 310 -99.53 -68.27 -7.12
C ALA A 310 -98.72 -67.81 -5.89
N LEU A 311 -98.91 -68.45 -4.73
CA LEU A 311 -98.11 -68.19 -3.52
C LEU A 311 -96.64 -68.57 -3.75
N SER A 312 -96.35 -69.74 -4.32
CA SER A 312 -94.97 -70.18 -4.60
C SER A 312 -94.28 -69.31 -5.68
N GLU A 313 -95.02 -68.86 -6.69
CA GLU A 313 -94.52 -67.92 -7.70
C GLU A 313 -94.22 -66.53 -7.10
N ALA A 314 -95.02 -66.07 -6.13
CA ALA A 314 -94.79 -64.82 -5.39
C ALA A 314 -93.58 -64.90 -4.44
N GLU A 315 -93.44 -65.99 -3.67
CA GLU A 315 -92.23 -66.26 -2.85
C GLU A 315 -90.97 -66.30 -3.73
N GLY A 316 -91.07 -67.00 -4.87
CA GLY A 316 -90.01 -67.05 -5.88
C GLY A 316 -89.75 -65.72 -6.58
N HIS A 317 -90.69 -64.77 -6.57
CA HIS A 317 -90.49 -63.39 -7.07
C HIS A 317 -89.74 -62.55 -6.04
N ALA A 318 -90.23 -62.50 -4.80
CA ALA A 318 -89.63 -61.73 -3.71
C ALA A 318 -88.16 -62.12 -3.45
N LEU A 319 -87.84 -63.42 -3.50
CA LEU A 319 -86.45 -63.89 -3.39
C LEU A 319 -85.57 -63.41 -4.55
N ARG A 320 -86.09 -63.33 -5.79
CA ARG A 320 -85.34 -62.79 -6.94
C ARG A 320 -85.10 -61.29 -6.76
N GLU A 321 -86.11 -60.53 -6.35
CA GLU A 321 -85.99 -59.09 -6.08
C GLU A 321 -84.94 -58.79 -5.01
N GLU A 322 -84.91 -59.56 -3.90
CA GLU A 322 -83.90 -59.40 -2.86
C GLU A 322 -82.48 -59.67 -3.39
N TRP A 323 -82.28 -60.73 -4.18
CA TRP A 323 -80.97 -61.01 -4.79
C TRP A 323 -80.57 -59.97 -5.84
N GLU A 324 -81.51 -59.41 -6.60
CA GLU A 324 -81.24 -58.30 -7.50
C GLU A 324 -80.87 -57.01 -6.74
N GLU A 325 -81.54 -56.67 -5.64
CA GLU A 325 -81.15 -55.51 -4.82
C GLU A 325 -79.76 -55.68 -4.21
N ARG A 326 -79.44 -56.88 -3.70
CA ARG A 326 -78.08 -57.21 -3.23
C ARG A 326 -77.05 -57.08 -4.35
N LEU A 327 -77.37 -57.51 -5.57
CA LEU A 327 -76.49 -57.35 -6.74
C LEU A 327 -76.32 -55.88 -7.15
N ARG A 328 -77.41 -55.10 -7.22
CA ARG A 328 -77.39 -53.65 -7.49
C ARG A 328 -76.53 -52.90 -6.45
N GLY A 329 -76.69 -53.23 -5.17
CA GLY A 329 -75.88 -52.68 -4.08
C GLY A 329 -74.38 -53.02 -4.21
N ALA A 330 -74.06 -54.28 -4.54
CA ALA A 330 -72.68 -54.70 -4.77
C ALA A 330 -72.03 -54.00 -5.97
N GLN A 331 -72.77 -53.84 -7.09
CA GLN A 331 -72.30 -53.12 -8.28
C GLN A 331 -72.01 -51.65 -8.00
N LEU A 332 -72.90 -50.96 -7.26
CA LEU A 332 -72.68 -49.58 -6.84
C LEU A 332 -71.44 -49.42 -5.92
N GLY A 333 -71.18 -50.41 -5.06
CA GLY A 333 -69.95 -50.48 -4.24
C GLY A 333 -68.68 -50.77 -5.05
N GLU A 334 -68.76 -51.58 -6.10
CA GLU A 334 -67.64 -51.79 -7.02
C GLU A 334 -67.35 -50.50 -7.82
N GLU A 335 -68.39 -49.81 -8.29
CA GLU A 335 -68.26 -48.55 -9.03
C GLU A 335 -67.62 -47.44 -8.21
N SER A 336 -67.99 -47.28 -6.93
CA SER A 336 -67.36 -46.28 -6.06
C SER A 336 -65.88 -46.63 -5.82
N ALA A 337 -65.58 -47.89 -5.48
CA ALA A 337 -64.21 -48.36 -5.29
C ALA A 337 -63.33 -48.19 -6.55
N ARG A 338 -63.89 -48.42 -7.75
CA ARG A 338 -63.20 -48.15 -9.03
C ARG A 338 -62.93 -46.66 -9.23
N LYS A 339 -63.89 -45.77 -8.92
CA LYS A 339 -63.73 -44.31 -9.03
C LYS A 339 -62.68 -43.79 -8.03
N GLU A 340 -62.65 -44.33 -6.82
CA GLU A 340 -61.62 -44.04 -5.81
C GLU A 340 -60.23 -44.53 -6.24
N LEU A 341 -60.12 -45.76 -6.75
CA LEU A 341 -58.87 -46.32 -7.28
C LEU A 341 -58.29 -45.46 -8.42
N LEU A 342 -59.13 -44.96 -9.32
CA LEU A 342 -58.70 -44.04 -10.38
C LEU A 342 -58.24 -42.69 -9.82
N SER A 343 -58.95 -42.14 -8.83
CA SER A 343 -58.52 -40.90 -8.14
C SER A 343 -57.16 -41.07 -7.43
N LEU A 344 -56.94 -42.21 -6.77
CA LEU A 344 -55.68 -42.54 -6.11
C LEU A 344 -54.53 -42.73 -7.12
N ARG A 345 -54.78 -43.40 -8.26
CA ARG A 345 -53.79 -43.53 -9.35
C ARG A 345 -53.40 -42.17 -9.95
N ALA A 346 -54.36 -41.29 -10.19
CA ALA A 346 -54.08 -39.94 -10.69
C ALA A 346 -53.22 -39.12 -9.70
N LYS A 347 -53.53 -39.19 -8.40
CA LYS A 347 -52.72 -38.55 -7.34
C LYS A 347 -51.31 -39.14 -7.26
N LEU A 348 -51.16 -40.46 -7.41
CA LEU A 348 -49.85 -41.13 -7.43
C LEU A 348 -49.01 -40.69 -8.64
N GLN A 349 -49.62 -40.55 -9.81
CA GLN A 349 -48.92 -40.03 -11.00
C GLN A 349 -48.51 -38.57 -10.84
N GLN A 350 -49.35 -37.72 -10.25
CA GLN A 350 -48.98 -36.34 -9.92
C GLN A 350 -47.81 -36.30 -8.91
N GLN A 351 -47.81 -37.17 -7.90
CA GLN A 351 -46.70 -37.28 -6.94
C GLN A 351 -45.40 -37.77 -7.61
N ALA A 352 -45.46 -38.69 -8.57
CA ALA A 352 -44.29 -39.12 -9.35
C ALA A 352 -43.67 -37.95 -10.13
N VAL A 353 -44.47 -37.21 -10.90
CA VAL A 353 -43.99 -36.03 -11.66
C VAL A 353 -43.43 -34.95 -10.73
N HIS A 354 -44.01 -34.74 -9.54
CA HIS A 354 -43.45 -33.83 -8.54
C HIS A 354 -42.12 -34.31 -7.93
N LEU A 355 -41.89 -35.62 -7.84
CA LEU A 355 -40.59 -36.18 -7.42
C LEU A 355 -39.53 -36.04 -8.52
N GLU A 356 -39.88 -36.31 -9.77
CA GLU A 356 -39.02 -36.13 -10.94
C GLU A 356 -38.56 -34.67 -11.08
N GLU A 357 -39.48 -33.70 -10.97
CA GLU A 357 -39.15 -32.27 -10.98
C GLU A 357 -38.29 -31.86 -9.77
N LEU A 358 -38.55 -32.43 -8.58
CA LEU A 358 -37.71 -32.18 -7.40
C LEU A 358 -36.30 -32.75 -7.57
N GLU A 359 -36.12 -33.85 -8.29
CA GLU A 359 -34.81 -34.41 -8.62
C GLU A 359 -34.08 -33.61 -9.70
N ARG A 360 -34.81 -33.14 -10.72
CA ARG A 360 -34.31 -32.17 -11.71
C ARG A 360 -33.80 -30.88 -11.04
N GLN A 361 -34.55 -30.34 -10.08
CA GLN A 361 -34.11 -29.17 -9.31
C GLN A 361 -32.91 -29.46 -8.40
N LYS A 362 -32.77 -30.68 -7.86
CA LYS A 362 -31.57 -31.08 -7.08
C LYS A 362 -30.32 -31.12 -7.96
N THR A 363 -30.41 -31.63 -9.19
CA THR A 363 -29.26 -31.66 -10.11
C THR A 363 -28.87 -30.26 -10.56
N GLU A 364 -29.83 -29.43 -10.98
CA GLU A 364 -29.59 -28.01 -11.30
C GLU A 364 -28.90 -27.27 -10.12
N ASN A 365 -29.36 -27.51 -8.89
CA ASN A 365 -28.77 -26.88 -7.71
C ASN A 365 -27.36 -27.42 -7.36
N ALA A 366 -27.04 -28.67 -7.72
CA ALA A 366 -25.70 -29.23 -7.59
C ALA A 366 -24.73 -28.63 -8.62
N ASP A 367 -25.16 -28.44 -9.86
CA ASP A 367 -24.33 -27.88 -10.92
C ASP A 367 -24.13 -26.37 -10.76
N LEU A 368 -25.15 -25.62 -10.31
CA LEU A 368 -24.98 -24.23 -9.87
C LEU A 368 -23.99 -24.10 -8.71
N ARG A 369 -23.93 -25.08 -7.79
CA ARG A 369 -22.91 -25.12 -6.72
C ARG A 369 -21.51 -25.41 -7.26
N ARG A 370 -21.35 -26.29 -8.26
CA ARG A 370 -20.07 -26.52 -8.96
C ARG A 370 -19.57 -25.24 -9.63
N GLN A 371 -20.41 -24.58 -10.42
CA GLN A 371 -20.09 -23.32 -11.07
C GLN A 371 -19.70 -22.22 -10.06
N ASN A 372 -20.41 -22.13 -8.92
CA ASN A 372 -20.02 -21.20 -7.85
C ASN A 372 -18.65 -21.57 -7.23
N ALA A 373 -18.33 -22.86 -7.05
CA ALA A 373 -17.01 -23.26 -6.56
C ALA A 373 -15.89 -22.93 -7.57
N GLU A 374 -16.11 -23.20 -8.86
CA GLU A 374 -15.18 -22.88 -9.95
C GLU A 374 -14.94 -21.36 -10.06
N LEU A 375 -15.99 -20.54 -10.01
CA LEU A 375 -15.87 -19.08 -9.99
C LEU A 375 -15.11 -18.56 -8.75
N ASN A 376 -15.32 -19.15 -7.57
CA ASN A 376 -14.55 -18.80 -6.37
C ASN A 376 -13.07 -19.18 -6.50
N VAL A 377 -12.74 -20.30 -7.15
CA VAL A 377 -11.34 -20.66 -7.47
C VAL A 377 -10.75 -19.65 -8.46
N GLN A 378 -11.48 -19.27 -9.52
CA GLN A 378 -11.03 -18.25 -10.48
C GLN A 378 -10.76 -16.90 -9.79
N ILE A 379 -11.69 -16.41 -8.97
CA ILE A 379 -11.52 -15.18 -8.17
C ILE A 379 -10.29 -15.28 -7.27
N SER A 380 -10.07 -16.44 -6.63
CA SER A 380 -8.89 -16.67 -5.78
C SER A 380 -7.59 -16.61 -6.57
N THR A 381 -7.53 -17.23 -7.76
CA THR A 381 -6.34 -17.17 -8.64
C THR A 381 -6.08 -15.77 -9.19
N LEU A 382 -7.13 -15.04 -9.58
CA LEU A 382 -7.01 -13.66 -10.06
C LEU A 382 -6.50 -12.75 -8.94
N SER A 383 -7.08 -12.84 -7.74
CA SER A 383 -6.62 -12.06 -6.58
C SER A 383 -5.18 -12.42 -6.19
N HIS A 384 -4.75 -13.69 -6.31
CA HIS A 384 -3.35 -14.05 -6.10
C HIS A 384 -2.43 -13.33 -7.11
N SER A 385 -2.75 -13.38 -8.41
CA SER A 385 -1.98 -12.70 -9.45
C SER A 385 -2.00 -11.18 -9.34
N GLU A 386 -3.10 -10.59 -8.85
CA GLU A 386 -3.19 -9.16 -8.54
C GLU A 386 -2.21 -8.77 -7.42
N ASN A 387 -2.12 -9.59 -6.36
CA ASN A 387 -1.16 -9.36 -5.28
C ASN A 387 0.30 -9.50 -5.74
N GLU A 388 0.62 -10.46 -6.61
CA GLU A 388 1.96 -10.58 -7.23
C GLU A 388 2.31 -9.36 -8.10
N LEU A 389 1.34 -8.87 -8.89
CA LEU A 389 1.48 -7.66 -9.70
C LEU A 389 1.62 -6.40 -8.83
N LEU A 390 0.93 -6.30 -7.70
CA LEU A 390 1.09 -5.21 -6.74
C LEU A 390 2.47 -5.25 -6.05
N GLU A 391 2.93 -6.42 -5.62
CA GLU A 391 4.23 -6.57 -4.97
C GLU A 391 5.40 -6.25 -5.94
N THR A 392 5.33 -6.73 -7.18
CA THR A 392 6.30 -6.39 -8.23
C THR A 392 6.23 -4.90 -8.60
N ASN A 393 5.03 -4.28 -8.64
CA ASN A 393 4.90 -2.83 -8.83
C ASN A 393 5.54 -2.03 -7.67
N SER A 394 5.41 -2.49 -6.42
CA SER A 394 6.09 -1.87 -5.27
C SER A 394 7.62 -1.93 -5.42
N LYS A 395 8.17 -3.13 -5.70
CA LYS A 395 9.61 -3.35 -5.91
C LYS A 395 10.17 -2.47 -7.03
N LEU A 396 9.38 -2.22 -8.09
CA LEU A 396 9.72 -1.31 -9.19
C LEU A 396 9.63 0.17 -8.81
N ARG A 397 8.68 0.59 -7.95
CA ARG A 397 8.63 1.97 -7.43
C ARG A 397 9.84 2.27 -6.58
N GLU A 398 10.18 1.37 -5.66
CA GLU A 398 11.37 1.52 -4.82
C GLU A 398 12.67 1.59 -5.64
N SER A 399 12.81 0.78 -6.71
CA SER A 399 14.01 0.84 -7.55
C SER A 399 14.09 2.15 -8.34
N VAL A 400 12.96 2.66 -8.84
CA VAL A 400 12.87 3.99 -9.45
C VAL A 400 13.18 5.11 -8.45
N GLU A 401 12.78 4.98 -7.19
CA GLU A 401 13.08 5.95 -6.14
C GLU A 401 14.56 5.92 -5.74
N ARG A 402 15.17 4.72 -5.60
CA ARG A 402 16.61 4.55 -5.40
C ARG A 402 17.43 5.16 -6.55
N LEU A 403 17.08 4.86 -7.80
CA LEU A 403 17.72 5.45 -8.98
C LEU A 403 17.52 6.98 -9.09
N ARG A 404 16.39 7.52 -8.63
CA ARG A 404 16.17 8.97 -8.53
C ARG A 404 17.07 9.61 -7.47
N GLU A 405 17.30 8.93 -6.35
CA GLU A 405 18.19 9.41 -5.29
C GLU A 405 19.67 9.36 -5.72
N GLU A 406 20.08 8.27 -6.37
CA GLU A 406 21.39 8.16 -7.01
C GLU A 406 21.62 9.27 -8.06
N LEU A 407 20.62 9.55 -8.91
CA LEU A 407 20.68 10.64 -9.88
C LEU A 407 20.74 12.04 -9.24
N ARG A 408 20.02 12.27 -8.13
CA ARG A 408 20.14 13.52 -7.34
C ARG A 408 21.55 13.67 -6.78
N ASN A 409 22.07 12.61 -6.16
CA ASN A 409 23.41 12.60 -5.57
C ASN A 409 24.50 12.83 -6.63
N ALA A 410 24.40 12.17 -7.79
CA ALA A 410 25.30 12.38 -8.92
C ALA A 410 25.27 13.83 -9.45
N ARG A 411 24.09 14.45 -9.56
CA ARG A 411 23.95 15.86 -9.95
C ARG A 411 24.58 16.81 -8.92
N VAL A 412 24.30 16.61 -7.63
CA VAL A 412 24.87 17.44 -6.55
C VAL A 412 26.40 17.33 -6.50
N GLN A 413 26.97 16.15 -6.76
CA GLN A 413 28.44 16.01 -6.86
C GLN A 413 28.98 16.66 -8.14
N MET A 414 28.31 16.52 -9.29
CA MET A 414 28.68 17.20 -10.53
C MET A 414 28.69 18.72 -10.35
N GLU A 415 27.62 19.29 -9.78
CA GLU A 415 27.48 20.72 -9.47
C GLU A 415 28.60 21.21 -8.54
N ARG A 416 29.00 20.43 -7.52
CA ARG A 416 30.15 20.76 -6.66
C ARG A 416 31.47 20.79 -7.44
N THR A 417 31.77 19.72 -8.19
CA THR A 417 33.01 19.66 -8.99
C THR A 417 33.08 20.73 -10.07
N GLN A 418 31.92 21.15 -10.61
CA GLN A 418 31.83 22.29 -11.52
C GLN A 418 32.10 23.61 -10.78
N GLN A 419 31.47 23.86 -9.64
CA GLN A 419 31.74 25.07 -8.84
C GLN A 419 33.19 25.16 -8.35
N GLU A 420 33.82 24.03 -8.05
CA GLU A 420 35.24 23.95 -7.70
C GLU A 420 36.13 24.27 -8.90
N ALA A 421 35.82 23.75 -10.09
CA ALA A 421 36.52 24.09 -11.33
C ALA A 421 36.33 25.57 -11.74
N GLU A 422 35.12 26.11 -11.59
CA GLU A 422 34.81 27.53 -11.85
C GLU A 422 35.60 28.45 -10.92
N ARG A 423 35.65 28.14 -9.61
CA ARG A 423 36.49 28.88 -8.64
C ARG A 423 37.96 28.82 -9.00
N LEU A 424 38.49 27.64 -9.35
CA LEU A 424 39.90 27.50 -9.77
C LEU A 424 40.20 28.34 -11.02
N VAL A 425 39.27 28.43 -11.98
CA VAL A 425 39.43 29.29 -13.17
C VAL A 425 39.44 30.78 -12.79
N ASP A 426 38.55 31.23 -11.91
CA ASP A 426 38.55 32.62 -11.44
C ASP A 426 39.76 32.95 -10.54
N GLU A 427 40.25 32.01 -9.73
CA GLU A 427 41.52 32.14 -8.98
C GLU A 427 42.71 32.33 -9.94
N ARG A 428 42.87 31.45 -10.95
CA ARG A 428 43.91 31.59 -11.99
C ARG A 428 43.77 32.89 -12.78
N ARG A 429 42.53 33.38 -12.98
CA ARG A 429 42.26 34.65 -13.64
C ARG A 429 42.67 35.85 -12.79
N VAL A 430 42.49 35.79 -11.47
CA VAL A 430 42.99 36.81 -10.53
C VAL A 430 44.51 36.81 -10.48
N GLU A 431 45.16 35.64 -10.34
CA GLU A 431 46.62 35.51 -10.42
C GLU A 431 47.17 36.13 -11.70
N TRP A 432 46.60 35.79 -12.87
CA TRP A 432 47.02 36.34 -14.16
C TRP A 432 46.79 37.85 -14.28
N LEU A 433 45.69 38.38 -13.72
CA LEU A 433 45.44 39.82 -13.69
C LEU A 433 46.46 40.55 -12.80
N GLU A 434 46.84 39.97 -11.66
CA GLU A 434 47.91 40.51 -10.81
C GLU A 434 49.27 40.46 -11.51
N GLU A 435 49.65 39.34 -12.13
CA GLU A 435 50.92 39.23 -12.88
C GLU A 435 50.97 40.23 -14.03
N LYS A 436 49.87 40.34 -14.79
CA LYS A 436 49.71 41.37 -15.82
C LYS A 436 49.90 42.77 -15.25
N HIS A 437 49.33 43.09 -14.08
CA HIS A 437 49.52 44.39 -13.46
C HIS A 437 50.98 44.62 -13.05
N LYS A 438 51.60 43.64 -12.38
CA LYS A 438 53.03 43.62 -11.98
C LYS A 438 53.98 43.74 -13.18
N LEU A 439 53.56 43.33 -14.38
CA LEU A 439 54.28 43.54 -15.64
C LEU A 439 54.02 44.93 -16.24
N GLN A 440 52.80 45.44 -16.18
CA GLN A 440 52.46 46.81 -16.61
C GLN A 440 53.15 47.89 -15.76
N GLU A 441 53.26 47.68 -14.45
CA GLU A 441 54.04 48.54 -13.55
C GLU A 441 55.52 48.57 -13.94
N ARG A 442 56.13 47.40 -14.20
CA ARG A 442 57.52 47.28 -14.66
C ARG A 442 57.74 47.93 -16.03
N ASP A 443 56.80 47.78 -16.96
CA ASP A 443 56.91 48.43 -18.27
C ASP A 443 56.77 49.96 -18.14
N ALA A 444 55.86 50.46 -17.30
CA ALA A 444 55.77 51.89 -16.98
C ALA A 444 57.07 52.43 -16.34
N GLU A 445 57.65 51.72 -15.37
CA GLU A 445 58.97 52.05 -14.81
C GLU A 445 60.07 52.08 -15.88
N LEU A 446 60.08 51.13 -16.82
CA LEU A 446 61.06 51.05 -17.90
C LEU A 446 60.85 52.17 -18.93
N GLN A 447 59.61 52.50 -19.28
CA GLN A 447 59.25 53.64 -20.10
C GLN A 447 59.69 54.97 -19.46
N GLU A 448 59.55 55.12 -18.14
CA GLU A 448 60.03 56.30 -17.41
C GLU A 448 61.56 56.36 -17.37
N LYS A 449 62.24 55.25 -17.05
CA LYS A 449 63.71 55.18 -17.09
C LYS A 449 64.24 55.49 -18.50
N TYR A 450 63.55 55.04 -19.54
CA TYR A 450 63.84 55.36 -20.94
C TYR A 450 63.57 56.83 -21.28
N SER A 451 62.48 57.44 -20.81
CA SER A 451 62.18 58.85 -21.05
C SER A 451 63.20 59.76 -20.34
N GLN A 452 63.56 59.45 -19.09
CA GLN A 452 64.65 60.10 -18.36
C GLN A 452 66.00 59.94 -19.08
N ALA A 453 66.33 58.75 -19.61
CA ALA A 453 67.55 58.53 -20.38
C ALA A 453 67.57 59.33 -21.69
N LYS A 454 66.45 59.37 -22.41
CA LYS A 454 66.23 60.16 -23.63
C LYS A 454 66.37 61.67 -23.35
N GLU A 455 65.85 62.15 -22.23
CA GLU A 455 66.08 63.52 -21.77
C GLU A 455 67.54 63.81 -21.44
N ARG A 456 68.23 62.92 -20.70
CA ARG A 456 69.66 63.08 -20.38
C ARG A 456 70.49 63.12 -21.66
N LEU A 457 70.20 62.26 -22.63
CA LEU A 457 70.83 62.26 -23.95
C LEU A 457 70.53 63.55 -24.73
N HIS A 458 69.28 64.05 -24.71
CA HIS A 458 68.94 65.33 -25.34
C HIS A 458 69.65 66.53 -24.67
N LYS A 459 69.71 66.56 -23.34
CA LYS A 459 70.45 67.57 -22.55
C LYS A 459 71.95 67.50 -22.84
N ALA A 460 72.52 66.30 -22.98
CA ALA A 460 73.92 66.09 -23.40
C ALA A 460 74.16 66.53 -24.85
N ALA A 461 73.25 66.23 -25.78
CA ALA A 461 73.34 66.68 -27.18
C ALA A 461 73.24 68.21 -27.32
N LEU A 462 72.38 68.86 -26.54
CA LEU A 462 72.32 70.33 -26.44
C LEU A 462 73.60 70.91 -25.83
N ALA A 463 74.16 70.29 -24.79
CA ALA A 463 75.44 70.70 -24.21
C ALA A 463 76.59 70.52 -25.20
N GLN A 464 76.62 69.44 -25.98
CA GLN A 464 77.60 69.21 -27.02
C GLN A 464 77.43 70.17 -28.22
N LYS A 465 76.19 70.53 -28.58
CA LYS A 465 75.90 71.59 -29.57
C LYS A 465 76.45 72.94 -29.09
N LYS A 466 76.25 73.29 -27.81
CA LYS A 466 76.85 74.50 -27.20
C LYS A 466 78.38 74.44 -27.17
N ARG A 467 78.98 73.28 -26.86
CA ARG A 467 80.44 73.07 -26.92
C ARG A 467 80.95 73.27 -28.35
N LYS A 468 80.28 72.69 -29.36
CA LYS A 468 80.62 72.84 -30.79
C LYS A 468 80.61 74.32 -31.21
N THR A 469 79.56 75.08 -30.87
CA THR A 469 79.54 76.53 -31.16
C THR A 469 80.63 77.31 -30.41
N MET A 470 81.06 76.85 -29.23
CA MET A 470 82.17 77.44 -28.47
C MET A 470 83.56 77.01 -28.96
N THR A 471 83.69 75.89 -29.69
CA THR A 471 84.92 75.55 -30.42
C THR A 471 84.95 76.26 -31.77
N GLU A 472 83.87 76.26 -32.55
CA GLU A 472 83.76 76.98 -33.83
C GLU A 472 84.06 78.48 -33.68
N THR A 473 83.62 79.12 -32.60
CA THR A 473 83.94 80.53 -32.32
C THR A 473 85.37 80.76 -31.80
N LYS A 474 86.02 79.74 -31.21
CA LYS A 474 87.46 79.78 -30.90
C LYS A 474 88.30 79.52 -32.16
N GLU A 475 87.89 78.59 -33.01
CA GLU A 475 88.50 78.28 -34.29
C GLU A 475 88.46 79.49 -35.21
N LYS A 476 87.32 80.21 -35.30
CA LYS A 476 87.26 81.50 -35.99
C LYS A 476 88.27 82.50 -35.42
N ARG A 477 88.30 82.74 -34.11
CA ARG A 477 89.29 83.63 -33.48
C ARG A 477 90.75 83.21 -33.70
N LEU A 478 91.00 81.91 -33.92
CA LEU A 478 92.32 81.39 -34.28
C LEU A 478 92.60 81.55 -35.77
N GLN A 479 91.60 81.43 -36.65
CA GLN A 479 91.70 81.73 -38.08
C GLN A 479 91.93 83.23 -38.31
N ASP A 480 91.18 84.11 -37.63
CA ASP A 480 91.39 85.56 -37.62
C ASP A 480 92.83 85.90 -37.18
N LYS A 481 93.35 85.17 -36.17
CA LYS A 481 94.73 85.32 -35.68
C LYS A 481 95.78 84.70 -36.60
N ILE A 482 95.46 83.64 -37.35
CA ILE A 482 96.30 83.07 -38.39
C ILE A 482 96.41 84.05 -39.55
N GLN A 483 95.31 84.65 -40.01
CA GLN A 483 95.34 85.69 -41.05
C GLN A 483 96.19 86.91 -40.64
N LEU A 484 96.10 87.33 -39.37
CA LEU A 484 96.98 88.37 -38.80
C LEU A 484 98.46 87.96 -38.74
N LEU A 485 98.77 86.66 -38.61
CA LEU A 485 100.13 86.14 -38.62
C LEU A 485 100.65 85.87 -40.05
N GLU A 486 99.78 85.47 -40.98
CA GLU A 486 100.09 85.33 -42.41
C GLU A 486 100.40 86.69 -43.03
N ALA A 487 99.62 87.74 -42.71
CA ALA A 487 99.94 89.12 -43.05
C ALA A 487 101.30 89.57 -42.46
N LYS A 488 101.69 89.05 -41.29
CA LYS A 488 102.96 89.37 -40.63
C LYS A 488 104.14 88.51 -41.13
N ILE A 489 103.87 87.33 -41.68
CA ILE A 489 104.84 86.53 -42.45
C ILE A 489 105.11 87.21 -43.79
N ALA A 490 104.09 87.77 -44.45
CA ALA A 490 104.28 88.55 -45.68
C ALA A 490 105.17 89.80 -45.47
N GLU A 491 105.13 90.45 -44.30
CA GLU A 491 106.12 91.48 -43.93
C GLU A 491 107.55 90.90 -43.86
N LEU A 492 107.73 89.75 -43.20
CA LEU A 492 109.04 89.14 -42.94
C LEU A 492 109.65 88.42 -44.15
N GLU A 493 108.85 87.91 -45.08
CA GLU A 493 109.33 87.28 -46.32
C GLU A 493 109.98 88.30 -47.27
N ILE A 494 109.51 89.56 -47.23
CA ILE A 494 110.16 90.67 -47.94
C ILE A 494 111.57 90.89 -47.39
N GLU A 495 111.77 90.83 -46.07
CA GLU A 495 113.11 90.92 -45.44
C GLU A 495 114.00 89.70 -45.76
N ALA A 496 113.41 88.50 -45.82
CA ALA A 496 114.14 87.24 -45.98
C ALA A 496 114.78 87.03 -47.38
N THR A 497 114.26 87.69 -48.43
CA THR A 497 114.76 87.51 -49.82
C THR A 497 116.17 88.08 -50.06
N ALA A 498 116.75 88.81 -49.11
CA ALA A 498 118.02 89.51 -49.28
C ALA A 498 119.32 88.66 -49.14
N ALA A 499 119.27 87.40 -48.69
CA ALA A 499 120.36 86.90 -47.81
C ALA A 499 121.20 85.64 -48.19
N LYS A 500 121.00 84.89 -49.30
CA LYS A 500 121.76 83.61 -49.54
C LYS A 500 122.11 83.24 -51.00
N LYS A 501 123.41 83.10 -51.33
CA LYS A 501 123.98 82.12 -52.32
C LYS A 501 125.54 82.14 -52.47
N ARG A 502 126.23 81.03 -52.16
CA ARG A 502 127.49 80.55 -52.82
C ARG A 502 127.78 79.05 -52.45
N PRO A 503 128.23 78.17 -53.40
CA PRO A 503 128.44 76.71 -53.22
C PRO A 503 129.96 76.33 -53.14
N SER A 504 130.52 75.10 -53.06
CA SER A 504 130.14 73.66 -52.90
C SER A 504 131.43 72.86 -52.48
N TYR A 505 131.76 71.56 -52.65
CA TYR A 505 131.24 70.33 -53.34
C TYR A 505 131.96 69.06 -52.76
N SER A 506 131.41 67.83 -52.89
CA SER A 506 132.14 66.54 -52.70
C SER A 506 131.32 65.33 -53.23
N GLU A 507 131.94 64.37 -53.94
CA GLU A 507 131.24 63.22 -54.56
C GLU A 507 132.19 62.04 -54.87
N GLU A 508 132.21 60.97 -54.05
CA GLU A 508 132.92 59.72 -54.41
C GLU A 508 132.38 58.42 -53.75
N HIS A 509 131.51 58.53 -52.75
CA HIS A 509 131.18 57.42 -51.84
C HIS A 509 130.34 56.27 -52.46
N ALA A 510 129.90 56.40 -53.70
CA ALA A 510 128.89 55.55 -54.34
C ALA A 510 129.42 54.23 -54.97
N GLN A 511 130.73 54.03 -55.11
CA GLN A 511 131.31 52.79 -55.67
C GLN A 511 131.38 51.62 -54.65
N LEU A 512 130.66 51.77 -53.53
CA LEU A 512 130.53 50.82 -52.43
C LEU A 512 129.76 49.52 -52.81
N ASN A 513 129.72 48.59 -51.84
CA ASN A 513 128.69 47.56 -51.66
C ASN A 513 128.48 46.47 -52.72
N ARG A 514 129.04 46.53 -53.93
CA ARG A 514 128.99 45.38 -54.87
C ARG A 514 130.06 44.31 -54.59
N ARG A 515 131.26 44.70 -54.15
CA ARG A 515 132.40 43.77 -53.94
C ARG A 515 132.42 43.00 -52.61
N LEU A 516 131.56 43.34 -51.64
CA LEU A 516 131.72 42.84 -50.27
C LEU A 516 131.05 41.49 -49.97
N LYS A 517 130.00 41.09 -50.73
CA LYS A 517 129.15 39.94 -50.37
C LYS A 517 129.82 38.56 -50.56
N ASP A 518 130.75 38.40 -51.50
CA ASP A 518 131.45 37.11 -51.71
C ASP A 518 132.50 36.80 -50.63
N LEU A 519 133.13 37.82 -50.05
CA LEU A 519 134.12 37.66 -48.99
C LEU A 519 133.50 37.18 -47.65
N GLN A 520 132.18 37.32 -47.48
CA GLN A 520 131.47 36.95 -46.26
C GLN A 520 131.31 35.43 -46.05
N ARG A 521 131.65 34.58 -47.03
CA ARG A 521 131.51 33.11 -46.92
C ARG A 521 132.81 32.36 -46.58
N ARG A 522 133.98 33.02 -46.48
CA ARG A 522 135.28 32.34 -46.26
C ARG A 522 136.10 32.84 -45.06
N HIS A 523 135.66 33.84 -44.30
CA HIS A 523 136.39 34.33 -43.11
C HIS A 523 135.79 33.89 -41.77
N THR A 524 134.62 33.24 -41.75
CA THR A 524 133.83 32.98 -40.52
C THR A 524 134.53 32.05 -39.51
N GLU A 525 135.49 31.23 -39.94
CA GLU A 525 136.09 30.19 -39.10
C GLU A 525 137.56 30.45 -38.72
N PHE A 526 138.24 31.44 -39.32
CA PHE A 526 139.70 31.65 -39.18
C PHE A 526 140.12 32.83 -38.27
N ARG A 527 139.21 33.41 -37.47
CA ARG A 527 139.56 34.52 -36.53
C ARG A 527 139.07 34.34 -35.10
N ARG A 528 138.94 33.08 -34.65
CA ARG A 528 138.72 32.74 -33.23
C ARG A 528 140.01 32.64 -32.40
N LEU A 529 141.18 32.92 -33.02
CA LEU A 529 142.52 32.80 -32.44
C LEU A 529 143.39 34.00 -32.88
N LEU A 530 143.23 35.15 -32.21
CA LEU A 530 144.25 36.20 -31.99
C LEU A 530 143.62 37.37 -31.20
N LEU A 531 144.19 37.65 -30.02
CA LEU A 531 144.28 38.91 -29.24
C LEU A 531 143.40 40.12 -29.65
N GLY A 532 142.73 40.87 -28.75
CA GLY A 532 142.63 40.75 -27.29
C GLY A 532 142.50 42.12 -26.59
N GLY A 533 141.49 42.31 -25.73
CA GLY A 533 141.26 43.53 -24.93
C GLY A 533 140.70 44.74 -25.70
N GLN A 534 140.31 45.86 -25.07
CA GLN A 534 140.00 46.10 -23.64
C GLN A 534 139.31 47.48 -23.46
N MET A 535 138.40 47.63 -22.48
CA MET A 535 137.98 48.91 -21.85
C MET A 535 137.24 49.95 -22.74
N THR A 536 136.47 50.96 -22.27
CA THR A 536 135.98 51.33 -20.91
C THR A 536 134.70 52.19 -20.96
N SER A 537 134.06 52.37 -19.79
CA SER A 537 133.36 53.57 -19.29
C SER A 537 132.09 54.13 -19.98
N THR A 538 130.98 53.93 -19.25
CA THR A 538 129.84 54.84 -18.98
C THR A 538 130.28 56.26 -18.50
N PRO A 539 129.40 57.27 -18.21
CA PRO A 539 127.95 57.22 -17.90
C PRO A 539 127.04 58.37 -18.40
N LEU A 540 125.80 58.37 -17.87
CA LEU A 540 124.80 59.46 -17.73
C LEU A 540 123.65 59.59 -18.75
N ALA A 541 122.55 60.16 -18.25
CA ALA A 541 121.16 60.26 -18.76
C ALA A 541 120.61 61.66 -18.34
N PRO A 542 119.28 62.02 -18.36
CA PRO A 542 118.05 61.28 -18.69
C PRO A 542 116.94 62.05 -19.48
N SER A 543 115.74 61.45 -19.61
CA SER A 543 114.41 62.11 -19.71
C SER A 543 114.00 62.86 -21.02
N LEU A 544 112.72 62.94 -21.48
CA LEU A 544 111.45 62.19 -21.26
C LEU A 544 110.39 62.58 -22.34
N LEU A 545 109.18 61.95 -22.36
CA LEU A 545 107.92 62.26 -23.11
C LEU A 545 107.85 61.82 -24.62
N MET A 546 107.01 60.87 -25.08
CA MET A 546 105.52 60.81 -25.23
C MET A 546 104.90 61.89 -26.15
N PRO A 547 103.83 61.64 -26.96
CA PRO A 547 103.14 60.39 -27.42
C PRO A 547 103.36 60.20 -28.97
N GLY A 548 102.61 59.43 -29.81
CA GLY A 548 101.47 58.49 -29.70
C GLY A 548 100.24 58.86 -30.58
N SER A 549 99.61 57.91 -31.31
CA SER A 549 98.39 58.10 -32.14
C SER A 549 97.54 56.80 -32.31
N GLU A 550 96.47 56.90 -33.11
CA GLU A 550 95.26 56.06 -33.28
C GLU A 550 95.35 54.53 -33.61
N LEU A 551 94.33 53.81 -33.09
CA LEU A 551 93.51 52.73 -33.69
C LEU A 551 94.08 51.32 -34.11
N VAL A 552 93.46 50.30 -33.47
CA VAL A 552 92.83 49.07 -34.06
C VAL A 552 93.68 47.82 -34.42
N PHE A 553 93.41 46.73 -33.65
CA PHE A 553 93.38 45.27 -33.98
C PHE A 553 94.59 44.62 -34.73
N SER A 554 95.03 43.38 -34.47
CA SER A 554 94.30 42.19 -33.98
C SER A 554 95.22 41.01 -33.54
N SER A 555 94.60 39.98 -32.95
CA SER A 555 95.10 38.62 -32.67
C SER A 555 96.20 38.40 -31.60
N LEU A 556 95.87 37.59 -30.57
CA LEU A 556 96.52 36.31 -30.24
C LEU A 556 95.93 35.69 -28.94
N GLN A 557 94.98 34.76 -29.08
CA GLN A 557 94.78 33.65 -28.13
C GLN A 557 93.84 32.60 -28.72
N ASP A 558 94.38 31.41 -28.99
CA ASP A 558 93.67 30.24 -29.53
C ASP A 558 93.50 29.14 -28.45
N GLU A 559 92.94 27.99 -28.84
CA GLU A 559 92.92 26.71 -28.10
C GLU A 559 91.93 26.51 -26.93
N GLN A 560 90.83 27.28 -26.84
CA GLN A 560 89.70 26.89 -25.97
C GLN A 560 88.31 26.91 -26.63
N TYR A 561 87.95 27.93 -27.41
CA TYR A 561 86.57 28.15 -27.85
C TYR A 561 86.01 27.23 -28.96
N GLN A 562 86.84 26.43 -29.65
CA GLN A 562 86.33 25.50 -30.70
C GLN A 562 85.88 24.12 -30.18
N ARG A 563 86.32 23.69 -28.99
CA ARG A 563 85.94 22.38 -28.43
C ARG A 563 84.55 22.40 -27.78
N GLU A 564 84.11 23.54 -27.26
CA GLU A 564 82.79 23.65 -26.60
C GLU A 564 81.64 23.75 -27.61
N LEU A 565 81.81 24.53 -28.69
CA LEU A 565 80.78 24.68 -29.73
C LEU A 565 80.46 23.39 -30.49
N SER A 566 81.41 22.45 -30.58
CA SER A 566 81.18 21.13 -31.18
C SER A 566 80.48 20.15 -30.24
N VAL A 567 80.54 20.36 -28.92
CA VAL A 567 79.73 19.63 -27.92
C VAL A 567 78.31 20.20 -27.86
N VAL A 568 78.14 21.52 -27.93
CA VAL A 568 76.80 22.15 -27.88
C VAL A 568 75.95 21.79 -29.09
N ARG A 569 76.51 21.71 -30.31
CA ARG A 569 75.76 21.29 -31.51
C ARG A 569 75.29 19.84 -31.43
N ARG A 570 76.21 18.91 -31.12
CA ARG A 570 75.88 17.49 -30.99
C ARG A 570 74.82 17.22 -29.93
N ARG A 571 74.84 17.98 -28.82
CA ARG A 571 73.89 17.87 -27.71
C ARG A 571 72.54 18.56 -27.99
N LEU A 572 72.45 19.40 -29.02
CA LEU A 572 71.18 19.88 -29.59
C LEU A 572 70.61 18.86 -30.58
N GLU A 573 71.46 18.30 -31.46
CA GLU A 573 71.08 17.24 -32.42
C GLU A 573 70.57 15.96 -31.69
N GLU A 574 71.20 15.58 -30.57
CA GLU A 574 70.75 14.49 -29.69
C GLU A 574 69.41 14.80 -28.98
N LEU A 575 69.15 16.08 -28.65
CA LEU A 575 67.90 16.50 -28.01
C LEU A 575 66.73 16.58 -29.01
N GLU A 576 66.99 17.09 -30.21
CA GLU A 576 66.02 17.14 -31.30
C GLU A 576 65.61 15.73 -31.76
N SER A 577 66.60 14.82 -31.88
CA SER A 577 66.38 13.40 -32.13
C SER A 577 65.53 12.71 -31.04
N THR A 578 65.80 12.97 -29.76
CA THR A 578 65.00 12.37 -28.67
C THR A 578 63.60 12.98 -28.56
N GLN A 579 63.41 14.26 -28.89
CA GLN A 579 62.08 14.89 -28.94
C GLN A 579 61.25 14.39 -30.14
N GLN A 580 61.87 14.14 -31.30
CA GLN A 580 61.18 13.49 -32.42
C GLN A 580 60.80 12.03 -32.10
N GLN A 581 61.69 11.24 -31.50
CA GLN A 581 61.36 9.87 -31.09
C GLN A 581 60.24 9.80 -30.03
N GLN A 582 60.14 10.79 -29.12
CA GLN A 582 59.04 10.87 -28.16
C GLN A 582 57.70 11.29 -28.79
N LEU A 583 57.73 12.05 -29.88
CA LEU A 583 56.52 12.37 -30.67
C LEU A 583 56.08 11.19 -31.54
N GLU A 584 57.02 10.48 -32.18
CA GLU A 584 56.72 9.29 -32.99
C GLU A 584 56.16 8.13 -32.14
N GLN A 585 56.64 7.95 -30.90
CA GLN A 585 56.11 6.94 -29.97
C GLN A 585 54.67 7.22 -29.47
N LEU A 586 54.15 8.43 -29.68
CA LEU A 586 52.76 8.79 -29.38
C LEU A 586 51.87 8.87 -30.65
N ALA A 587 52.41 8.58 -31.83
CA ALA A 587 51.79 8.87 -33.13
C ALA A 587 51.34 7.63 -33.96
N THR A 588 50.96 6.52 -33.30
CA THR A 588 50.18 5.38 -33.87
C THR A 588 50.87 4.56 -35.00
N PRO A 589 50.28 3.47 -35.54
CA PRO A 589 49.19 2.60 -35.07
C PRO A 589 49.60 1.10 -34.97
N MET A 590 48.71 0.24 -34.44
CA MET A 590 48.48 -1.20 -34.72
C MET A 590 47.59 -1.74 -33.56
N ASP A 591 46.31 -2.14 -33.67
CA ASP A 591 45.56 -2.97 -34.64
C ASP A 591 45.45 -4.47 -34.23
N ARG A 592 44.40 -5.16 -34.69
CA ARG A 592 43.89 -6.53 -34.36
C ARG A 592 42.90 -6.64 -33.18
N ASP A 593 41.83 -7.46 -33.27
CA ASP A 593 41.27 -8.19 -34.43
C ASP A 593 39.77 -8.53 -34.20
N THR A 594 39.10 -8.96 -35.28
CA THR A 594 37.72 -9.51 -35.40
C THR A 594 36.52 -8.56 -35.57
N ASP A 595 36.17 -8.31 -36.84
CA ASP A 595 35.07 -8.97 -37.56
C ASP A 595 33.78 -9.35 -36.78
N ARG A 596 32.55 -9.17 -37.31
CA ARG A 596 32.19 -9.00 -38.74
C ARG A 596 30.83 -8.35 -39.02
N GLU A 597 30.78 -7.72 -40.20
CA GLU A 597 29.69 -7.54 -41.19
C GLU A 597 28.26 -8.03 -40.81
N ARG A 598 27.19 -7.20 -40.81
CA ARG A 598 26.56 -6.35 -41.86
C ARG A 598 25.44 -7.04 -42.68
N LEU A 599 24.26 -6.40 -42.62
CA LEU A 599 23.26 -6.16 -43.69
C LEU A 599 22.23 -7.24 -44.13
N HIS A 600 21.00 -6.71 -44.31
CA HIS A 600 19.97 -7.02 -45.30
C HIS A 600 19.02 -8.25 -45.16
N CYS A 601 17.78 -7.91 -44.78
CA CYS A 601 16.55 -8.01 -45.59
C CYS A 601 16.21 -9.31 -46.37
N ASP A 602 14.97 -9.76 -46.13
CA ASP A 602 13.85 -9.87 -47.10
C ASP A 602 13.17 -11.26 -47.27
N SER A 603 11.84 -11.17 -47.48
CA SER A 603 10.94 -12.05 -48.24
C SER A 603 10.74 -13.55 -47.93
N ARG A 604 9.55 -13.80 -47.34
CA ARG A 604 8.43 -14.61 -47.90
C ARG A 604 8.53 -16.14 -48.11
N ASN A 605 7.45 -16.78 -47.66
CA ASN A 605 6.72 -17.91 -48.25
C ASN A 605 7.43 -19.26 -48.47
N GLY A 606 6.84 -20.32 -47.90
CA GLY A 606 7.13 -21.69 -48.29
C GLY A 606 6.23 -22.70 -47.56
N ASN A 607 5.25 -23.26 -48.28
CA ASN A 607 4.50 -24.45 -47.86
C ASN A 607 5.48 -25.63 -47.58
N ASN A 608 5.12 -26.74 -46.91
CA ASN A 608 3.88 -27.47 -47.11
C ASN A 608 3.71 -28.64 -46.11
N SER A 609 2.46 -29.08 -45.91
CA SER A 609 2.09 -30.51 -45.76
C SER A 609 2.50 -31.25 -44.45
N VAL A 610 1.79 -32.28 -43.93
CA VAL A 610 0.50 -32.88 -44.34
C VAL A 610 -0.08 -33.78 -43.23
N LEU A 611 -1.43 -33.83 -43.12
CA LEU A 611 -2.27 -34.88 -42.47
C LEU A 611 -2.05 -35.17 -40.95
N GLN A 612 -2.97 -35.81 -40.20
CA GLN A 612 -4.28 -36.37 -40.57
C GLN A 612 -5.37 -36.21 -39.47
N GLU A 613 -6.61 -36.50 -39.90
CA GLU A 613 -7.91 -36.65 -39.20
C GLU A 613 -7.93 -37.20 -37.75
N GLY A 614 -9.02 -36.96 -36.98
CA GLY A 614 -10.16 -36.09 -37.28
C GLY A 614 -11.45 -36.35 -36.48
N THR A 615 -12.41 -35.42 -36.67
CA THR A 615 -13.89 -35.49 -36.54
C THR A 615 -14.59 -36.00 -35.26
N PRO A 616 -15.75 -35.42 -34.89
CA PRO A 616 -16.58 -35.82 -33.75
C PRO A 616 -17.65 -36.87 -34.11
N ASP A 617 -18.28 -37.47 -33.08
CA ASP A 617 -19.73 -37.35 -32.82
C ASP A 617 -20.19 -38.27 -31.66
N LEU A 618 -20.82 -37.67 -30.63
CA LEU A 618 -21.93 -38.22 -29.81
C LEU A 618 -22.46 -37.18 -28.81
#